data_AF-E4TL98-F1
#
_entry.id   AF-E4TL98-F1
#
_cell.length_a   1.000
_cell.length_b   1.000
_cell.length_c   1.000
_cell.angle_alpha   90.00
_cell.angle_beta   90.00
_cell.angle_gamma   90.00
#
_symmetry.space_group_name_H-M   'P 1'
#
loop_
_entity.id
_entity.type
_entity.pdbx_description
1 polymer ?
#
loop_
_entity_poly.entity_id
_entity_poly.type
_entity_poly.pdbx_seq_one_letter_code
_entity_poly.pdbx_strand_id
1 'polypeptide(L)'
;MLELNFKEDILQKVIENAVKKVIKENGKAPTSEWVCSTEAMEILGIKKTKLADLRTKNKVEYSKVSGKNILYSRASLLKYIEEKVVKY
;
A
#
# COMPACT_ATOMS: atom_id res chain seq x y z
N MET A 1 14.79 -28.39 -27.34
CA MET A 1 14.57 -26.96 -27.04
C MET A 1 13.08 -26.55 -27.14
N LEU A 2 12.10 -27.47 -27.26
CA LEU A 2 10.66 -27.11 -27.24
C LEU A 2 9.98 -27.30 -25.87
N GLU A 3 10.46 -28.21 -25.02
CA GLU A 3 9.77 -28.53 -23.76
C GLU A 3 9.97 -27.50 -22.63
N LEU A 4 11.06 -26.73 -22.68
CA LEU A 4 11.35 -25.69 -21.67
C LEU A 4 10.37 -24.50 -21.79
N ASN A 5 10.11 -24.04 -23.02
CA ASN A 5 9.17 -22.93 -23.27
C ASN A 5 7.74 -23.27 -22.84
N PHE A 6 7.30 -24.51 -23.07
CA PHE A 6 5.93 -24.92 -22.71
C PHE A 6 5.67 -24.89 -21.19
N LYS A 7 6.67 -25.25 -20.37
CA LYS A 7 6.55 -25.17 -18.91
C LYS A 7 6.55 -23.73 -18.41
N GLU A 8 7.35 -22.86 -19.01
CA GLU A 8 7.38 -21.43 -18.69
C GLU A 8 6.06 -20.75 -19.05
N ASP A 9 5.49 -21.07 -20.22
CA ASP A 9 4.18 -20.57 -20.66
C ASP A 9 3.04 -21.00 -19.71
N ILE A 10 3.08 -22.25 -19.23
CA ILE A 10 2.08 -22.75 -18.27
C ILE A 10 2.24 -22.05 -16.92
N LEU A 11 3.48 -21.93 -16.42
CA LEU A 11 3.75 -21.27 -15.15
C LEU A 11 3.30 -19.81 -15.19
N GLN A 12 3.60 -19.10 -16.28
CA GLN A 12 3.17 -17.72 -16.46
C GLN A 12 1.65 -17.60 -16.48
N LYS A 13 0.95 -18.48 -17.20
CA LYS A 13 -0.53 -18.51 -17.20
C LYS A 13 -1.11 -18.79 -15.83
N VAL A 14 -0.51 -19.68 -15.05
CA VAL A 14 -0.97 -19.99 -13.68
C VAL A 14 -0.78 -18.77 -12.77
N ILE A 15 0.37 -18.09 -12.85
CA ILE A 15 0.65 -16.88 -12.07
C ILE A 15 -0.33 -15.77 -12.46
N GLU A 16 -0.52 -15.51 -13.75
CA GLU A 16 -1.46 -14.49 -14.23
C GLU A 16 -2.88 -14.76 -13.76
N ASN A 17 -3.33 -16.02 -13.80
CA ASN A 17 -4.66 -16.41 -13.34
C ASN A 17 -4.82 -16.28 -11.82
N ALA A 18 -3.80 -16.63 -11.05
CA ALA A 18 -3.80 -16.45 -9.60
C ALA A 18 -3.89 -14.96 -9.24
N VAL A 19 -3.09 -14.11 -9.89
CA VAL A 19 -3.13 -12.65 -9.70
C VAL A 19 -4.49 -12.08 -10.09
N LYS A 20 -5.03 -12.45 -11.26
CA LYS A 20 -6.37 -12.02 -11.71
C LYS A 20 -7.47 -12.46 -10.74
N LYS A 21 -7.38 -13.67 -10.20
CA LYS A 21 -8.35 -14.20 -9.23
C LYS A 21 -8.30 -13.39 -7.94
N VAL A 22 -7.12 -13.13 -7.39
CA VAL A 22 -6.94 -12.30 -6.18
C VAL A 22 -7.45 -10.87 -6.38
N ILE A 23 -7.20 -10.26 -7.54
CA ILE A 23 -7.69 -8.91 -7.86
C ILE A 23 -9.22 -8.90 -8.01
N LYS A 24 -9.79 -9.92 -8.66
CA LYS A 24 -11.24 -10.06 -8.87
C LYS A 24 -11.98 -10.34 -7.56
N GLU A 25 -11.42 -11.17 -6.68
CA GLU A 25 -12.01 -11.52 -5.38
C GLU A 25 -11.89 -10.38 -4.37
N ASN A 26 -10.87 -9.51 -4.49
CA ASN A 26 -10.71 -8.35 -3.60
C ASN A 26 -11.29 -7.04 -4.15
N GLY A 27 -11.91 -7.04 -5.34
CA GLY A 27 -12.74 -5.94 -5.91
C GLY A 27 -12.05 -4.58 -6.10
N LYS A 28 -10.78 -4.45 -5.70
CA LYS A 28 -9.97 -3.25 -5.79
C LYS A 28 -8.67 -3.67 -6.47
N ALA A 29 -8.31 -2.95 -7.52
CA ALA A 29 -6.94 -3.00 -8.05
C ALA A 29 -5.97 -2.93 -6.85
N PRO A 30 -4.81 -3.63 -6.90
CA PRO A 30 -3.88 -3.65 -5.78
C PRO A 30 -3.55 -2.20 -5.41
N THR A 31 -4.18 -1.69 -4.36
CA THR A 31 -3.93 -0.34 -3.89
C THR A 31 -2.51 -0.38 -3.39
N SER A 32 -1.62 0.41 -4.01
CA SER A 32 -0.23 0.51 -3.58
C SER A 32 -0.21 0.66 -2.06
N GLU A 33 0.42 -0.30 -1.39
CA GLU A 33 0.56 -0.31 0.08
C GLU A 33 1.24 0.99 0.55
N TRP A 34 2.12 1.54 -0.29
CA TRP A 34 2.83 2.77 -0.03
C TRP A 34 2.18 3.93 -0.78
N VAL A 35 1.79 4.95 -0.02
CA VAL A 35 1.14 6.16 -0.53
C VAL A 35 2.02 7.39 -0.34
N CYS A 36 1.91 8.37 -1.23
CA CYS A 36 2.69 9.60 -1.12
C CYS A 36 2.17 10.50 0.03
N SER A 37 2.92 11.56 0.36
CA SER A 37 2.51 12.50 1.41
C SER A 37 1.14 13.15 1.14
N THR A 38 0.82 13.44 -0.13
CA THR A 38 -0.46 14.05 -0.52
C THR A 38 -1.61 13.09 -0.25
N GLU A 39 -1.50 11.86 -0.74
CA GLU A 39 -2.52 10.83 -0.52
C GLU A 39 -2.66 10.46 0.97
N ALA A 40 -1.56 10.42 1.72
CA ALA A 40 -1.60 10.21 3.18
C ALA A 40 -2.39 11.31 3.91
N MET A 41 -2.25 12.58 3.49
CA MET A 41 -3.02 13.70 4.03
C MET A 41 -4.51 13.59 3.70
N GLU A 42 -4.85 13.16 2.49
CA GLU A 42 -6.24 12.94 2.06
C GLU A 42 -6.88 11.80 2.85
N ILE A 43 -6.18 10.66 3.02
CA ILE A 43 -6.67 9.51 3.80
C ILE A 43 -6.95 9.91 5.26
N LEU A 44 -6.03 10.66 5.87
CA LEU A 44 -6.16 11.06 7.27
C LEU A 44 -7.02 12.32 7.48
N GLY A 45 -7.35 13.06 6.44
CA GLY A 45 -8.01 14.37 6.54
C GLY A 45 -7.20 15.42 7.29
N ILE A 46 -5.86 15.38 7.21
CA ILE A 46 -4.97 16.27 7.97
C ILE A 46 -4.04 17.09 7.08
N LYS A 47 -3.51 18.19 7.65
CA LYS A 47 -2.50 19.02 6.99
C LYS A 47 -1.08 18.47 7.16
N LYS A 48 -0.16 18.97 6.33
CA LYS A 48 1.26 18.58 6.28
C LYS A 48 1.98 18.66 7.63
N THR A 49 1.73 19.70 8.43
CA THR A 49 2.35 19.87 9.75
C THR A 49 1.95 18.74 10.69
N LYS A 50 0.68 18.35 10.67
CA LYS A 50 0.18 17.23 11.48
C LYS A 50 0.72 15.90 10.99
N LEU A 51 0.82 15.68 9.67
CA LEU A 51 1.43 14.46 9.13
C LEU A 51 2.92 14.36 9.54
N ALA A 52 3.65 15.47 9.51
CA ALA A 52 5.02 15.53 10.00
C ALA A 52 5.12 15.19 11.49
N ASP A 53 4.21 15.69 12.33
CA ASP A 53 4.13 15.34 13.76
C ASP A 53 3.83 13.86 13.99
N LEU A 54 2.95 13.25 13.20
CA LEU A 54 2.65 11.82 13.32
C LEU A 54 3.87 10.98 12.95
N ARG A 55 4.61 11.40 11.93
CA ARG A 55 5.85 10.76 11.52
C ARG A 55 6.95 10.88 12.59
N THR A 56 7.15 12.06 13.17
CA THR A 56 8.16 12.26 14.23
C THR A 56 7.81 11.52 15.52
N LYS A 57 6.51 11.34 15.80
CA LYS A 57 6.01 10.58 16.95
C LYS A 57 5.87 9.08 16.69
N ASN A 58 6.33 8.57 15.53
CA ASN A 58 6.19 7.18 15.10
C ASN A 58 4.74 6.65 15.24
N LYS A 59 3.75 7.49 14.95
CA LYS A 59 2.33 7.11 14.98
C LYS A 59 1.85 6.48 13.67
N VAL A 60 2.62 6.66 12.61
CA VAL A 60 2.36 6.08 11.28
C VAL A 60 3.68 5.59 10.70
N GLU A 61 3.64 4.46 10.01
CA GLU A 61 4.79 3.87 9.36
C GLU A 61 5.10 4.59 8.05
N TYR A 62 6.39 4.83 7.81
CA TYR A 62 6.87 5.58 6.66
C TYR A 62 8.21 5.06 6.18
N SER A 63 8.47 5.21 4.89
CA SER A 63 9.74 4.88 4.24
C SER A 63 10.31 6.10 3.52
N LYS A 64 11.61 6.34 3.68
CA LYS A 64 12.34 7.38 2.95
C LYS A 64 12.95 6.76 1.69
N VAL A 65 12.44 7.12 0.52
CA VAL A 65 12.89 6.54 -0.75
C VAL A 65 14.11 7.27 -1.30
N SER A 66 14.07 8.61 -1.33
CA SER A 66 15.21 9.44 -1.74
C SER A 66 15.01 10.89 -1.30
N GLY A 67 15.98 11.47 -0.59
CA GLY A 67 15.95 12.86 -0.15
C GLY A 67 14.65 13.26 0.56
N LYS A 68 13.81 14.05 -0.12
CA LYS A 68 12.53 14.56 0.37
C LYS A 68 11.32 13.67 0.07
N ASN A 69 11.50 12.58 -0.69
CA ASN A 69 10.42 11.66 -1.04
C ASN A 69 10.19 10.66 0.09
N ILE A 70 9.05 10.82 0.75
CA ILE A 70 8.58 9.96 1.84
C ILE A 70 7.27 9.31 1.42
N LEU A 71 7.22 7.99 1.57
CA LEU A 71 6.02 7.19 1.42
C LEU A 71 5.52 6.74 2.78
N TYR A 72 4.22 6.50 2.88
CA TYR A 72 3.54 6.07 4.10
C TYR A 72 2.83 4.74 3.84
N SER A 73 2.83 3.83 4.82
CA SER A 73 2.05 2.59 4.72
C SER A 73 0.57 2.92 4.88
N ARG A 74 -0.24 2.50 3.89
CA ARG A 74 -1.69 2.64 3.90
C ARG A 74 -2.28 1.90 5.09
N ALA A 75 -1.83 0.68 5.37
CA ALA A 75 -2.31 -0.10 6.51
C ALA A 75 -2.08 0.63 7.84
N SER A 76 -0.91 1.24 8.02
CA SER A 76 -0.59 2.02 9.22
C SER A 76 -1.46 3.28 9.36
N LEU A 77 -1.73 3.99 8.26
CA LEU A 77 -2.63 5.15 8.26
C LEU A 77 -4.07 4.76 8.65
N LEU A 78 -4.58 3.65 8.11
CA LEU A 78 -5.91 3.15 8.42
C LEU A 78 -6.02 2.72 9.88
N LYS A 79 -5.02 2.00 10.39
CA LYS A 79 -4.95 1.62 11.81
C LYS A 79 -4.99 2.85 12.73
N TYR A 80 -4.28 3.91 12.37
CA TYR A 80 -4.31 5.16 13.14
C TYR A 80 -5.72 5.79 13.18
N ILE A 81 -6.49 5.70 12.09
CA ILE A 81 -7.89 6.14 12.05
C ILE A 81 -8.74 5.26 12.98
N GLU A 82 -8.62 3.94 12.88
CA GLU A 82 -9.37 2.99 13.70
C GLU A 82 -9.12 3.22 15.21
N GLU A 83 -7.87 3.36 15.64
CA GLU A 83 -7.50 3.64 17.04
C GLU A 83 -8.09 4.97 17.57
N LYS A 84 -8.35 5.92 16.67
CA LYS A 84 -8.95 7.22 17.00
C LYS A 84 -10.47 7.17 17.04
N VAL A 85 -11.09 6.38 16.16
CA VAL A 85 -12.55 6.25 16.04
C VAL A 85 -13.13 5.32 17.11
N VAL A 86 -12.41 4.27 17.53
CA VAL A 86 -12.89 3.27 18.52
C VAL A 86 -12.86 3.80 19.98
N LYS A 87 -12.48 5.06 20.21
CA LYS A 87 -12.42 5.68 21.56
C LYS A 87 -13.70 6.38 22.02
N TYR A 88 -14.87 5.99 21.52
CA TYR A 88 -16.16 6.55 21.95
C TYR A 88 -17.02 5.52 22.66
#